data_AF-A0A496W0P2-F1
#
_entry.id   AF-A0A496W0P2-F1
#
_cell.length_a   1.000
_cell.length_b   1.000
_cell.length_c   1.000
_cell.angle_alpha   90.00
_cell.angle_beta   90.00
_cell.angle_gamma   90.00
#
_symmetry.space_group_name_H-M   'P 1'
#
loop_
_entity.id
_entity.type
_entity.pdbx_description
1 polymer ?
#
loop_
_entity_poly.entity_id
_entity_poly.type
_entity_poly.pdbx_seq_one_letter_code
_entity_poly.pdbx_strand_id
1 'polypeptide(L)'
;MATGINHFNQAQIIINLLAAGTPTNVDDRAEEGSLIAATLQALPTNRAFWVLKRLQQRRVNNRRTRAVIRHYLTHRNDPVFEAVKYHRKFRAAVVHAHLKLTDELGPFLFNLKKQAHFTTALFESVRKAHYSQEALYELPYTVAEGLAAKHHIPREQFLSRIEKRMTIGEKFRLQKAAERTKKVQLDLDISRIDLTRLALYILSLPVAVRKERYEKRHQAMRDSAARALQRAPIILGKVATVLDASYSMSGSLEKKRRPLGVALAVSYLLSATSQAYQAFWTHPISRELLIQARGQTALGKGY
;
A
#
# COMPACT_ATOMS: atom_id res chain seq x y z
N MET A 1 8.33 -7.47 -19.86
CA MET A 1 9.35 -6.63 -19.16
C MET A 1 10.03 -7.50 -18.12
N ALA A 2 11.36 -7.43 -18.03
CA ALA A 2 12.17 -8.33 -17.21
C ALA A 2 11.70 -8.40 -15.74
N THR A 3 11.59 -9.63 -15.23
CA THR A 3 11.29 -9.95 -13.83
C THR A 3 12.41 -9.40 -12.94
N GLY A 4 12.12 -8.36 -12.14
CA GLY A 4 13.10 -7.75 -11.22
C GLY A 4 13.19 -6.23 -11.30
N ILE A 5 12.59 -5.61 -12.32
CA ILE A 5 12.57 -4.14 -12.44
C ILE A 5 11.56 -3.57 -11.43
N ASN A 6 12.01 -2.66 -10.56
CA ASN A 6 11.12 -2.00 -9.61
C ASN A 6 10.07 -1.10 -10.33
N HIS A 7 8.97 -0.77 -9.64
CA HIS A 7 7.89 0.04 -10.21
C HIS A 7 8.34 1.43 -10.72
N PHE A 8 9.40 2.01 -10.15
CA PHE A 8 9.91 3.31 -10.58
C PHE A 8 10.58 3.19 -11.96
N ASN A 9 11.43 2.18 -12.13
CA ASN A 9 12.10 1.90 -13.39
C ASN A 9 11.11 1.48 -14.47
N GLN A 10 10.13 0.62 -14.14
CA GLN A 10 9.02 0.28 -15.05
C GLN A 10 8.27 1.53 -15.54
N ALA A 11 7.93 2.43 -14.61
CA ALA A 11 7.27 3.69 -14.92
C ALA A 11 8.14 4.57 -15.84
N GLN A 12 9.45 4.63 -15.59
CA GLN A 12 10.37 5.43 -16.40
C GLN A 12 10.53 4.86 -17.83
N ILE A 13 10.59 3.53 -17.97
CA ILE A 13 10.63 2.85 -19.26
C ILE A 13 9.38 3.20 -20.08
N ILE A 14 8.18 3.09 -19.51
CA ILE A 14 6.94 3.45 -20.20
C ILE A 14 6.98 4.89 -20.71
N ILE A 15 7.42 5.84 -19.85
CA ILE A 15 7.50 7.25 -20.21
C ILE A 15 8.47 7.46 -21.38
N ASN A 16 9.63 6.82 -21.35
CA ASN A 16 10.66 6.98 -22.37
C ASN A 16 10.25 6.36 -23.71
N LEU A 17 9.66 5.16 -23.69
CA LEU A 17 9.14 4.50 -24.91
C LEU A 17 8.06 5.34 -25.59
N LEU A 18 7.11 5.87 -24.82
CA LEU A 18 6.05 6.73 -25.36
C LEU A 18 6.55 8.09 -25.85
N ALA A 19 7.65 8.59 -25.29
CA ALA A 19 8.29 9.83 -25.71
C ALA A 19 9.16 9.65 -26.98
N ALA A 20 9.83 8.50 -27.11
CA ALA A 20 10.73 8.20 -28.23
C ALA A 20 10.00 8.03 -29.57
N GLY A 21 8.71 7.66 -29.54
CA GLY A 21 7.88 7.56 -30.73
C GLY A 21 7.33 6.15 -30.95
N THR A 22 7.13 5.78 -32.21
CA THR A 22 6.58 4.46 -32.58
C THR A 22 7.66 3.68 -33.33
N PRO A 23 7.91 2.39 -32.99
CA PRO A 23 8.81 1.54 -33.76
C PRO A 23 8.40 1.48 -35.25
N THR A 24 9.39 1.39 -36.13
CA THR A 24 9.19 1.27 -37.58
C THR A 24 8.57 -0.08 -37.94
N ASN A 25 9.04 -1.16 -37.31
CA ASN A 25 8.49 -2.50 -37.44
C ASN A 25 7.11 -2.61 -36.76
N VAL A 26 6.19 -3.34 -37.41
CA VAL A 26 4.82 -3.56 -36.93
C VAL A 26 4.77 -4.56 -35.77
N ASP A 27 5.60 -5.61 -35.80
CA ASP A 27 5.63 -6.64 -34.76
C ASP A 27 6.18 -6.05 -33.45
N ASP A 28 7.32 -5.35 -33.52
CA ASP A 28 7.89 -4.63 -32.37
C ASP A 28 6.91 -3.62 -31.80
N ARG A 29 6.13 -2.95 -32.65
CA ARG A 29 5.10 -2.00 -32.22
C ARG A 29 3.97 -2.67 -31.47
N ALA A 30 3.49 -3.82 -31.94
CA ALA A 30 2.44 -4.59 -31.29
C ALA A 30 2.91 -5.17 -29.95
N GLU A 31 4.12 -5.73 -29.92
CA GLU A 31 4.74 -6.27 -28.72
C GLU A 31 4.98 -5.15 -27.68
N GLU A 32 5.61 -4.04 -28.08
CA GLU A 32 5.88 -2.92 -27.19
C GLU A 32 4.58 -2.31 -26.64
N GLY A 33 3.53 -2.22 -27.48
CA GLY A 33 2.20 -1.78 -27.06
C GLY A 33 1.59 -2.68 -25.97
N SER A 34 1.63 -3.99 -26.18
CA SER A 34 1.14 -5.00 -25.23
C SER A 34 1.92 -4.95 -23.92
N LEU A 35 3.26 -4.83 -24.00
CA LEU A 35 4.14 -4.70 -22.84
C LEU A 35 3.84 -3.44 -22.02
N ILE A 36 3.65 -2.29 -22.68
CA ILE A 36 3.27 -1.04 -22.00
C ILE A 36 1.91 -1.20 -21.32
N ALA A 37 0.91 -1.74 -22.01
CA ALA A 37 -0.43 -1.92 -21.45
C ALA A 37 -0.43 -2.84 -20.22
N ALA A 38 0.19 -4.02 -20.34
CA ALA A 38 0.28 -4.99 -19.25
C ALA A 38 1.07 -4.42 -18.05
N THR A 39 2.20 -3.76 -18.31
CA THR A 39 3.00 -3.15 -17.24
C THR A 39 2.23 -2.03 -16.54
N LEU A 40 1.55 -1.17 -17.29
CA LEU A 40 0.79 -0.07 -16.72
C LEU A 40 -0.39 -0.57 -15.88
N GLN A 41 -1.05 -1.67 -16.28
CA GLN A 41 -2.12 -2.29 -15.49
C GLN A 41 -1.61 -2.99 -14.23
N ALA A 42 -0.41 -3.57 -14.27
CA ALA A 42 0.22 -4.21 -13.11
C ALA A 42 0.75 -3.20 -12.07
N LEU A 43 1.03 -1.96 -12.48
CA LEU A 43 1.49 -0.91 -11.57
C LEU A 43 0.43 -0.59 -10.51
N PRO A 44 0.82 -0.28 -9.26
CA PRO A 44 -0.11 0.27 -8.28
C PRO A 44 -0.79 1.54 -8.83
N THR A 45 -2.10 1.68 -8.64
CA THR A 45 -2.92 2.76 -9.24
C THR A 45 -2.32 4.16 -9.09
N ASN A 46 -1.78 4.49 -7.92
CA ASN A 46 -1.13 5.79 -7.69
C ASN A 46 0.13 6.00 -8.54
N ARG A 47 0.89 4.92 -8.81
CA ARG A 47 2.09 4.93 -9.68
C ARG A 47 1.69 5.02 -11.14
N ALA A 48 0.67 4.30 -11.58
CA ALA A 48 0.13 4.43 -12.92
C ALA A 48 -0.36 5.87 -13.18
N PHE A 49 -1.17 6.46 -12.29
CA PHE A 49 -1.57 7.88 -12.42
C PHE A 49 -0.40 8.86 -12.33
N TRP A 50 0.70 8.51 -11.66
CA TRP A 50 1.93 9.30 -11.71
C TRP A 50 2.57 9.26 -13.10
N VAL A 51 2.62 8.10 -13.76
CA VAL A 51 3.08 7.96 -15.15
C VAL A 51 2.26 8.85 -16.08
N LEU A 52 0.93 8.78 -15.98
CA LEU A 52 0.03 9.57 -16.83
C LEU A 52 0.23 11.08 -16.62
N LYS A 53 0.33 11.51 -15.35
CA LYS A 53 0.62 12.90 -15.02
C LYS A 53 1.99 13.33 -15.56
N ARG A 54 2.99 12.45 -15.53
CA ARG A 54 4.34 12.75 -16.01
C ARG A 54 4.39 12.90 -17.53
N LEU A 55 3.66 12.06 -18.27
CA LEU A 55 3.48 12.19 -19.73
C LEU A 55 2.84 13.54 -20.08
N GLN A 56 1.79 13.94 -19.35
CA GLN A 56 1.16 15.25 -19.51
C GLN A 56 2.15 16.39 -19.23
N GLN A 57 2.89 16.34 -18.11
CA GLN A 57 3.88 17.36 -17.76
C GLN A 57 5.00 17.48 -18.81
N ARG A 58 5.39 16.36 -19.43
CA ARG A 58 6.35 16.31 -20.54
C ARG A 58 5.73 16.64 -21.90
N ARG A 59 4.44 16.97 -21.96
CA ARG A 59 3.68 17.26 -23.19
C ARG A 59 3.74 16.13 -24.24
N VAL A 60 3.89 14.89 -23.80
CA VAL A 60 3.89 13.71 -24.70
C VAL A 60 2.43 13.35 -25.00
N ASN A 61 1.89 13.87 -26.10
CA ASN A 61 0.48 13.70 -26.49
C ASN A 61 0.28 13.10 -27.91
N ASN A 62 1.19 12.24 -28.32
CA ASN A 62 1.04 11.52 -29.60
C ASN A 62 -0.17 10.55 -29.57
N ARG A 63 -0.64 10.15 -30.76
CA ARG A 63 -1.81 9.24 -30.92
C ARG A 63 -1.68 7.98 -30.05
N ARG A 64 -0.46 7.44 -29.97
CA ARG A 64 -0.11 6.24 -29.20
C ARG A 64 -0.30 6.45 -27.70
N THR A 65 0.24 7.54 -27.15
CA THR A 65 0.07 7.90 -25.73
C THR A 65 -1.41 8.05 -25.38
N ARG A 66 -2.19 8.73 -26.23
CA ARG A 66 -3.64 8.85 -26.03
C ARG A 66 -4.34 7.49 -26.04
N ALA A 67 -3.97 6.59 -26.96
CA ALA A 67 -4.53 5.25 -27.03
C ALA A 67 -4.22 4.43 -25.77
N VAL A 68 -2.97 4.46 -25.29
CA VAL A 68 -2.56 3.78 -24.05
C VAL A 68 -3.35 4.31 -22.84
N ILE A 69 -3.51 5.63 -22.72
CA ILE A 69 -4.26 6.21 -21.60
C ILE A 69 -5.74 5.84 -21.69
N ARG A 70 -6.35 5.91 -22.88
CA ARG A 70 -7.75 5.50 -23.08
C ARG A 70 -7.94 4.03 -22.71
N HIS A 71 -7.06 3.15 -23.18
CA HIS A 71 -7.08 1.73 -22.83
C HIS A 71 -6.97 1.53 -21.32
N TYR A 72 -6.02 2.21 -20.67
CA TYR A 72 -5.85 2.11 -19.21
C TYR A 72 -7.09 2.54 -18.43
N LEU A 73 -7.70 3.69 -18.78
CA LEU A 73 -8.86 4.23 -18.07
C LEU A 73 -10.14 3.42 -18.31
N THR A 74 -10.31 2.82 -19.48
CA THR A 74 -11.49 1.99 -19.82
C THR A 74 -11.47 0.60 -19.20
N HIS A 75 -10.28 0.08 -18.86
CA HIS A 75 -10.09 -1.23 -18.24
C HIS A 75 -9.87 -1.15 -16.72
N ARG A 76 -10.38 -0.09 -16.06
CA ARG A 76 -10.30 0.01 -14.59
C ARG A 76 -11.43 -0.79 -13.96
N ASN A 77 -11.11 -1.55 -12.93
CA ASN A 77 -12.08 -2.36 -12.19
C ASN A 77 -13.07 -1.49 -11.39
N ASP A 78 -12.63 -0.33 -10.90
CA ASP A 78 -13.46 0.59 -10.12
C ASP A 78 -13.17 2.05 -10.51
N PRO A 79 -13.69 2.51 -11.66
CA PRO A 79 -13.47 3.87 -12.14
C PRO A 79 -14.13 4.92 -11.23
N VAL A 80 -15.20 4.56 -10.51
CA VAL A 80 -15.93 5.45 -9.60
C VAL A 80 -15.05 5.81 -8.41
N PHE A 81 -14.54 4.82 -7.67
CA PHE A 81 -13.67 5.07 -6.53
C PHE A 81 -12.37 5.77 -6.94
N GLU A 82 -11.79 5.40 -8.08
CA GLU A 82 -10.57 6.03 -8.59
C GLU A 82 -10.77 7.49 -9.00
N ALA A 83 -11.91 7.81 -9.61
CA ALA A 83 -12.28 9.20 -9.92
C ALA A 83 -12.43 10.04 -8.65
N VAL A 84 -12.92 9.47 -7.55
CA VAL A 84 -12.99 10.18 -6.27
C VAL A 84 -11.60 10.32 -5.64
N LYS A 85 -10.89 9.21 -5.44
CA LYS A 85 -9.62 9.17 -4.69
C LYS A 85 -8.48 9.88 -5.41
N TYR A 86 -8.41 9.74 -6.73
CA TYR A 86 -7.35 10.30 -7.56
C TYR A 86 -7.83 11.46 -8.43
N HIS A 87 -8.96 12.09 -8.06
CA HIS A 87 -9.70 13.12 -8.82
C HIS A 87 -8.84 13.99 -9.74
N ARG A 88 -7.86 14.73 -9.19
CA ARG A 88 -7.02 15.64 -9.99
C ARG A 88 -6.21 14.91 -11.07
N LYS A 89 -5.64 13.75 -10.74
CA LYS A 89 -4.84 12.94 -11.68
C LYS A 89 -5.74 12.23 -12.69
N PHE A 90 -6.90 11.76 -12.27
CA PHE A 90 -7.89 11.12 -13.13
C PHE A 90 -8.42 12.11 -14.17
N ARG A 91 -8.90 13.29 -13.73
CA ARG A 91 -9.34 14.38 -14.60
C ARG A 91 -8.27 14.77 -15.61
N ALA A 92 -7.03 14.94 -15.15
CA ALA A 92 -5.90 15.29 -16.01
C ALA A 92 -5.63 14.22 -17.09
N ALA A 93 -5.70 12.94 -16.74
CA ALA A 93 -5.53 11.84 -17.68
C ALA A 93 -6.65 11.80 -18.73
N VAL A 94 -7.91 12.01 -18.32
CA VAL A 94 -9.06 12.09 -19.24
C VAL A 94 -8.88 13.22 -20.25
N VAL A 95 -8.52 14.43 -19.77
CA VAL A 95 -8.27 15.59 -20.64
C VAL A 95 -7.11 15.30 -21.60
N HIS A 96 -5.99 14.77 -21.10
CA HIS A 96 -4.82 14.47 -21.92
C HIS A 96 -5.11 13.43 -23.01
N ALA A 97 -5.97 12.45 -22.73
CA ALA A 97 -6.33 11.40 -23.67
C ALA A 97 -7.44 11.79 -24.66
N HIS A 98 -8.06 12.95 -24.45
CA HIS A 98 -9.27 13.41 -25.16
C HIS A 98 -10.39 12.35 -25.04
N LEU A 99 -10.53 11.73 -23.87
CA LEU A 99 -11.52 10.70 -23.63
C LEU A 99 -12.90 11.35 -23.43
N LYS A 100 -13.87 10.95 -24.25
CA LYS A 100 -15.28 11.33 -24.05
C LYS A 100 -15.85 10.49 -22.90
N LEU A 101 -16.47 11.17 -21.95
CA LEU A 101 -17.20 10.55 -20.84
C LEU A 101 -18.69 10.81 -21.06
N THR A 102 -19.47 9.77 -21.30
CA THR A 102 -20.91 9.87 -21.60
C THR A 102 -21.79 9.85 -20.35
N ASP A 103 -21.26 9.30 -19.25
CA ASP A 103 -22.04 9.03 -18.04
C ASP A 103 -21.75 10.07 -16.94
N GLU A 104 -22.24 9.81 -15.73
CA GLU A 104 -22.06 10.67 -14.54
C GLU A 104 -20.61 11.04 -14.21
N LEU A 105 -19.64 10.24 -14.67
CA LEU A 105 -18.21 10.49 -14.53
C LEU A 105 -17.78 11.84 -15.12
N GLY A 106 -18.33 12.23 -16.28
CA GLY A 106 -18.01 13.50 -16.92
C GLY A 106 -18.46 14.69 -16.06
N PRO A 107 -19.76 14.81 -15.75
CA PRO A 107 -20.27 15.81 -14.84
C PRO A 107 -19.59 15.80 -13.47
N PHE A 108 -19.26 14.65 -12.91
CA PHE A 108 -18.54 14.55 -11.63
C PHE A 108 -17.15 15.21 -11.69
N LEU A 109 -16.34 14.86 -12.70
CA LEU A 109 -14.96 15.36 -12.80
C LEU A 109 -14.88 16.85 -13.15
N PHE A 110 -15.81 17.33 -13.98
CA PHE A 110 -15.72 18.66 -14.57
C PHE A 110 -16.70 19.67 -13.97
N ASN A 111 -17.88 19.22 -13.52
CA ASN A 111 -19.03 20.06 -13.18
C ASN A 111 -19.69 19.69 -11.83
N LEU A 112 -18.94 19.11 -10.88
CA LEU A 112 -19.45 18.60 -9.59
C LEU A 112 -20.46 19.53 -8.90
N LYS A 113 -20.16 20.83 -8.82
CA LYS A 113 -20.99 21.83 -8.11
C LYS A 113 -22.26 22.24 -8.86
N LYS A 114 -22.32 21.99 -10.17
CA LYS A 114 -23.47 22.36 -11.01
C LYS A 114 -24.52 21.26 -11.07
N GLN A 115 -24.19 20.05 -10.60
CA GLN A 115 -25.10 18.92 -10.61
C GLN A 115 -26.04 18.97 -9.41
N ALA A 116 -27.33 18.77 -9.66
CA ALA A 116 -28.34 18.72 -8.60
C ALA A 116 -28.25 17.41 -7.81
N HIS A 117 -28.04 16.28 -8.49
CA HIS A 117 -27.87 14.96 -7.89
C HIS A 117 -26.94 14.08 -8.74
N PHE A 118 -26.41 13.02 -8.12
CA PHE A 118 -25.83 11.87 -8.81
C PHE A 118 -26.57 10.59 -8.41
N THR A 119 -26.75 9.68 -9.35
CA THR A 119 -27.29 8.32 -9.11
C THR A 119 -26.25 7.45 -8.41
N THR A 120 -24.98 7.63 -8.77
CA THR A 120 -23.87 6.92 -8.13
C THR A 120 -23.70 7.39 -6.69
N ALA A 121 -23.99 6.49 -5.73
CA ALA A 121 -23.98 6.80 -4.31
C ALA A 121 -22.69 7.50 -3.83
N LEU A 122 -21.52 7.03 -4.28
CA LEU A 122 -20.25 7.64 -3.87
C LEU A 122 -20.07 9.06 -4.41
N PHE A 123 -20.52 9.34 -5.64
CA PHE A 123 -20.47 10.71 -6.19
C PHE A 123 -21.43 11.63 -5.46
N GLU A 124 -22.61 11.13 -5.11
CA GLU A 124 -23.59 11.89 -4.35
C GLU A 124 -23.09 12.20 -2.92
N SER A 125 -22.51 11.23 -2.22
CA SER A 125 -21.89 11.46 -0.91
C SER A 125 -20.75 12.49 -0.99
N VAL A 126 -19.92 12.44 -2.04
CA VAL A 126 -18.88 13.46 -2.24
C VAL A 126 -19.49 14.84 -2.49
N ARG A 127 -20.50 14.94 -3.36
CA ARG A 127 -21.22 16.19 -3.64
C ARG A 127 -21.82 16.77 -2.36
N LYS A 128 -22.51 15.97 -1.55
CA LYS A 128 -23.07 16.38 -0.26
C LYS A 128 -21.97 16.80 0.73
N ALA A 129 -20.87 16.05 0.82
CA ALA A 129 -19.74 16.35 1.70
C ALA A 129 -19.00 17.65 1.32
N HIS A 130 -19.21 18.21 0.12
CA HIS A 130 -18.71 19.54 -0.21
C HIS A 130 -19.43 20.66 0.55
N TYR A 131 -20.67 20.42 1.01
CA TYR A 131 -21.54 21.40 1.66
C TYR A 131 -21.86 21.05 3.12
N SER A 132 -21.91 19.76 3.48
CA SER A 132 -22.17 19.28 4.84
C SER A 132 -20.96 18.59 5.44
N GLN A 133 -20.69 18.87 6.72
CA GLN A 133 -19.65 18.18 7.49
C GLN A 133 -20.05 16.75 7.87
N GLU A 134 -21.35 16.45 7.98
CA GLU A 134 -21.81 15.12 8.39
C GLU A 134 -21.61 14.09 7.29
N ALA A 135 -21.95 14.46 6.05
CA ALA A 135 -21.78 13.62 4.87
C ALA A 135 -20.32 13.22 4.62
N LEU A 136 -19.36 13.96 5.18
CA LEU A 136 -17.94 13.64 5.11
C LEU A 136 -17.61 12.29 5.78
N TYR A 137 -18.31 11.93 6.86
CA TYR A 137 -18.06 10.70 7.62
C TYR A 137 -18.66 9.45 6.97
N GLU A 138 -19.40 9.61 5.87
CA GLU A 138 -19.84 8.51 5.02
C GLU A 138 -18.76 8.10 4.01
N LEU A 139 -17.79 8.98 3.75
CA LEU A 139 -16.76 8.78 2.75
C LEU A 139 -15.61 7.88 3.25
N PRO A 140 -14.90 7.21 2.32
CA PRO A 140 -13.65 6.53 2.65
C PRO A 140 -12.63 7.50 3.27
N TYR A 141 -11.88 7.05 4.30
CA TYR A 141 -10.96 7.87 5.08
C TYR A 141 -10.05 8.77 4.24
N THR A 142 -9.39 8.24 3.20
CA THR A 142 -8.46 9.02 2.38
C THR A 142 -9.13 10.15 1.59
N VAL A 143 -10.42 9.99 1.26
CA VAL A 143 -11.20 11.02 0.56
C VAL A 143 -11.68 12.06 1.58
N ALA A 144 -12.22 11.58 2.70
CA ALA A 144 -12.71 12.40 3.80
C ALA A 144 -11.63 13.33 4.36
N GLU A 145 -10.38 12.85 4.49
CA GLU A 145 -9.25 13.63 4.99
C GLU A 145 -8.99 14.90 4.15
N GLY A 146 -9.12 14.80 2.83
CA GLY A 146 -8.95 15.96 1.94
C GLY A 146 -10.06 17.00 2.07
N LEU A 147 -11.29 16.55 2.32
CA LEU A 147 -12.44 17.45 2.54
C LEU A 147 -12.47 18.01 3.98
N ALA A 148 -11.92 17.30 4.96
CA ALA A 148 -11.89 17.74 6.35
C ALA A 148 -11.05 19.01 6.49
N ALA A 149 -9.93 19.09 5.75
CA ALA A 149 -9.11 20.29 5.66
C ALA A 149 -9.89 21.51 5.12
N LYS A 150 -10.77 21.29 4.14
CA LYS A 150 -11.63 22.35 3.58
C LYS A 150 -12.65 22.87 4.60
N HIS A 151 -13.20 21.98 5.42
CA HIS A 151 -14.15 22.30 6.49
C HIS A 151 -13.49 22.79 7.78
N HIS A 152 -12.16 22.94 7.81
CA HIS A 152 -11.39 23.34 8.99
C HIS A 152 -11.64 22.48 10.24
N ILE A 153 -11.94 21.19 10.04
CA ILE A 153 -12.21 20.26 11.13
C ILE A 153 -10.88 19.91 11.82
N PRO A 154 -10.77 20.08 13.15
CA PRO A 154 -9.58 19.67 13.89
C PRO A 154 -9.25 18.19 13.67
N ARG A 155 -7.97 17.89 13.46
CA ARG A 155 -7.51 16.53 13.10
C ARG A 155 -7.94 15.48 14.12
N GLU A 156 -7.88 15.78 15.40
CA GLU A 156 -8.24 14.85 16.47
C GLU A 156 -9.74 14.51 16.43
N GLN A 157 -10.59 15.54 16.25
CA GLN A 157 -12.03 15.38 16.09
C GLN A 157 -12.38 14.55 14.84
N PHE A 158 -11.71 14.83 13.71
CA PHE A 158 -11.90 14.06 12.48
C PHE A 158 -11.55 12.59 12.67
N LEU A 159 -10.39 12.30 13.28
CA LEU A 159 -9.91 10.93 13.48
C LEU A 159 -10.80 10.12 14.40
N SER A 160 -11.27 10.71 15.50
CA SER A 160 -12.20 10.06 16.43
C SER A 160 -13.51 9.64 15.74
N ARG A 161 -14.08 10.53 14.90
CA ARG A 161 -15.36 10.25 14.22
C ARG A 161 -15.23 9.30 13.02
N ILE A 162 -14.15 9.41 12.24
CA ILE A 162 -13.95 8.59 11.03
C ILE A 162 -13.41 7.19 11.35
N GLU A 163 -12.97 6.94 12.58
CA GLU A 163 -12.26 5.72 12.97
C GLU A 163 -12.98 4.42 12.53
N LYS A 164 -14.31 4.35 12.69
CA LYS A 164 -15.11 3.16 12.34
C LYS A 164 -15.10 2.84 10.85
N ARG A 165 -14.84 3.85 10.00
CA ARG A 165 -14.74 3.71 8.53
C ARG A 165 -13.33 3.39 8.06
N MET A 166 -12.33 3.54 8.94
CA MET A 166 -10.94 3.27 8.59
C MET A 166 -10.69 1.78 8.46
N THR A 167 -9.95 1.41 7.42
CA THR A 167 -9.39 0.06 7.32
C THR A 167 -8.32 -0.16 8.40
N ILE A 168 -8.09 -1.42 8.77
CA ILE A 168 -7.02 -1.79 9.73
C ILE A 168 -5.66 -1.25 9.27
N GLY A 169 -5.37 -1.30 7.97
CA GLY A 169 -4.14 -0.77 7.40
C GLY A 169 -4.03 0.76 7.45
N GLU A 170 -5.15 1.48 7.47
CA GLU A 170 -5.18 2.92 7.72
C GLU A 170 -4.98 3.23 9.20
N LYS A 171 -5.70 2.55 10.09
CA LYS A 171 -5.52 2.68 11.55
C LYS A 171 -4.07 2.42 11.95
N PHE A 172 -3.49 1.35 11.40
CA PHE A 172 -2.10 0.98 11.63
C PHE A 172 -1.10 2.06 11.17
N ARG A 173 -1.31 2.65 9.98
CA ARG A 173 -0.46 3.74 9.47
C ARG A 173 -0.55 4.98 10.35
N LEU A 174 -1.74 5.31 10.83
CA LEU A 174 -1.94 6.45 11.72
C LEU A 174 -1.38 6.22 13.12
N GLN A 175 -1.48 5.01 13.66
CA GLN A 175 -0.87 4.67 14.96
C GLN A 175 0.63 4.97 14.95
N LYS A 176 1.33 4.56 13.88
CA LYS A 176 2.76 4.82 13.72
C LYS A 176 3.10 6.32 13.58
N ALA A 177 2.18 7.12 13.04
CA ALA A 177 2.32 8.57 12.96
C ALA A 177 2.01 9.23 14.31
N ALA A 178 1.00 8.74 15.03
CA ALA A 178 0.56 9.23 16.33
C ALA A 178 1.57 8.92 17.44
N GLU A 179 2.32 7.83 17.38
CA GLU A 179 3.45 7.57 18.30
C GLU A 179 4.51 8.69 18.30
N ARG A 180 4.64 9.43 17.19
CA ARG A 180 5.55 10.58 17.10
C ARG A 180 4.98 11.85 17.73
N THR A 181 3.66 11.97 17.81
CA THR A 181 2.96 13.19 18.23
C THR A 181 2.14 13.02 19.51
N LYS A 182 2.06 11.80 20.08
CA LYS A 182 1.36 11.40 21.33
C LYS A 182 -0.13 11.78 21.44
N LYS A 183 -0.80 12.13 20.33
CA LYS A 183 -2.11 12.79 20.38
C LYS A 183 -3.35 11.92 20.10
N VAL A 184 -3.19 10.72 19.54
CA VAL A 184 -4.36 9.88 19.16
C VAL A 184 -4.08 8.41 19.41
N GLN A 185 -4.95 7.74 20.17
CA GLN A 185 -5.01 6.28 20.28
C GLN A 185 -6.18 5.79 19.43
N LEU A 186 -5.91 4.97 18.42
CA LEU A 186 -6.95 4.29 17.64
C LEU A 186 -7.10 2.86 18.16
N ASP A 187 -8.32 2.36 18.23
CA ASP A 187 -8.60 0.97 18.56
C ASP A 187 -8.18 0.08 17.38
N LEU A 188 -7.02 -0.56 17.55
CA LEU A 188 -6.39 -1.41 16.57
C LEU A 188 -6.49 -2.86 17.02
N ASP A 189 -7.36 -3.61 16.34
CA ASP A 189 -7.38 -5.07 16.48
C ASP A 189 -6.13 -5.67 15.79
N ILE A 190 -5.11 -5.92 16.61
CA ILE A 190 -3.83 -6.50 16.23
C ILE A 190 -4.01 -7.88 15.57
N SER A 191 -5.08 -8.59 15.92
CA SER A 191 -5.36 -9.93 15.41
C SER A 191 -5.67 -9.94 13.91
N ARG A 192 -5.97 -8.80 13.27
CA ARG A 192 -6.32 -8.76 11.83
C ARG A 192 -5.19 -8.23 10.95
N ILE A 193 -4.02 -7.96 11.53
CA ILE A 193 -2.86 -7.43 10.82
C ILE A 193 -2.11 -8.57 10.12
N ASP A 194 -1.62 -8.31 8.91
CA ASP A 194 -0.76 -9.24 8.19
C ASP A 194 0.54 -9.51 8.95
N LEU A 195 1.04 -10.74 8.86
CA LEU A 195 2.14 -11.26 9.68
C LEU A 195 3.39 -10.35 9.67
N THR A 196 3.78 -9.87 8.49
CA THR A 196 4.96 -9.00 8.36
C THR A 196 4.72 -7.62 8.98
N ARG A 197 3.57 -6.98 8.75
CA ARG A 197 3.26 -5.70 9.42
C ARG A 197 3.12 -5.86 10.92
N LEU A 198 2.58 -6.98 11.39
CA LEU A 198 2.48 -7.29 12.81
C LEU A 198 3.88 -7.44 13.44
N ALA A 199 4.79 -8.16 12.80
CA ALA A 199 6.18 -8.26 13.26
C ALA A 199 6.83 -6.87 13.36
N LEU A 200 6.68 -6.04 12.33
CA LEU A 200 7.24 -4.68 12.30
C LEU A 200 6.64 -3.76 13.36
N TYR A 201 5.35 -3.92 13.66
CA TYR A 201 4.68 -3.22 14.75
C TYR A 201 5.26 -3.61 16.10
N ILE A 202 5.33 -4.90 16.38
CA ILE A 202 5.80 -5.40 17.68
C ILE A 202 7.24 -4.93 17.89
N LEU A 203 8.09 -5.04 16.87
CA LEU A 203 9.47 -4.55 16.92
C LEU A 203 9.57 -3.02 16.98
N SER A 204 8.49 -2.28 16.66
CA SER A 204 8.49 -0.84 16.87
C SER A 204 8.29 -0.41 18.31
N LEU A 205 7.67 -1.27 19.12
CA LEU A 205 7.41 -1.01 20.53
C LEU A 205 8.68 -1.10 21.40
N PRO A 206 8.77 -0.30 22.47
CA PRO A 206 9.81 -0.47 23.49
C PRO A 206 9.86 -1.91 24.03
N VAL A 207 11.06 -2.39 24.36
CA VAL A 207 11.24 -3.77 24.89
C VAL A 207 10.38 -4.02 26.13
N ALA A 208 10.28 -3.03 27.03
CA ALA A 208 9.44 -3.11 28.22
C ALA A 208 7.96 -3.38 27.86
N VAL A 209 7.42 -2.61 26.92
CA VAL A 209 6.04 -2.76 26.43
C VAL A 209 5.84 -4.13 25.78
N ARG A 210 6.83 -4.63 25.03
CA ARG A 210 6.79 -5.98 24.44
C ARG A 210 6.71 -7.08 25.49
N LYS A 211 7.49 -6.96 26.57
CA LYS A 211 7.51 -7.91 27.70
C LYS A 211 6.16 -7.97 28.43
N GLU A 212 5.58 -6.80 28.75
CA GLU A 212 4.35 -6.68 29.54
C GLU A 212 3.18 -7.50 28.98
N ARG A 213 3.00 -7.48 27.65
CA ARG A 213 1.93 -8.24 26.95
C ARG A 213 2.51 -9.23 25.96
N TYR A 214 3.55 -9.96 26.39
CA TYR A 214 4.27 -10.90 25.52
C TYR A 214 3.34 -11.98 24.96
N GLU A 215 2.63 -12.71 25.82
CA GLU A 215 1.79 -13.85 25.41
C GLU A 215 0.71 -13.45 24.40
N LYS A 216 0.02 -12.32 24.66
CA LYS A 216 -1.00 -11.79 23.74
C LYS A 216 -0.42 -11.51 22.34
N ARG A 217 0.80 -10.97 22.26
CA ARG A 217 1.46 -10.67 20.97
C ARG A 217 2.02 -11.93 20.32
N HIS A 218 2.52 -12.86 21.12
CA HIS A 218 3.00 -14.16 20.64
C HIS A 218 1.85 -14.93 19.99
N GLN A 219 0.69 -14.99 20.64
CA GLN A 219 -0.50 -15.61 20.08
C GLN A 219 -0.98 -14.89 18.80
N ALA A 220 -1.03 -13.55 18.81
CA ALA A 220 -1.42 -12.80 17.61
C ALA A 220 -0.51 -13.07 16.39
N MET A 221 0.80 -13.27 16.62
CA MET A 221 1.73 -13.68 15.56
C MET A 221 1.46 -15.11 15.07
N ARG A 222 1.18 -16.06 15.96
CA ARG A 222 0.80 -17.43 15.60
C ARG A 222 -0.48 -17.47 14.78
N ASP A 223 -1.51 -16.74 15.22
CA ASP A 223 -2.80 -16.67 14.51
C ASP A 223 -2.63 -16.03 13.12
N SER A 224 -1.76 -15.02 13.01
CA SER A 224 -1.46 -14.38 11.73
C SER A 224 -0.69 -15.29 10.78
N ALA A 225 0.23 -16.10 11.29
CA ALA A 225 0.91 -17.12 10.52
C ALA A 225 -0.07 -18.21 10.03
N ALA A 226 -0.92 -18.73 10.90
CA ALA A 226 -1.93 -19.73 10.55
C ALA A 226 -2.87 -19.24 9.44
N ARG A 227 -3.36 -18.00 9.52
CA ARG A 227 -4.20 -17.40 8.46
C ARG A 227 -3.45 -17.20 7.14
N ALA A 228 -2.16 -16.90 7.18
CA ALA A 228 -1.36 -16.81 5.96
C ALA A 228 -1.30 -18.18 5.25
N LEU A 229 -1.16 -19.26 6.03
CA LEU A 229 -1.12 -20.63 5.52
C LEU A 229 -2.47 -21.12 4.97
N GLN A 230 -3.59 -20.63 5.47
CA GLN A 230 -4.91 -20.94 4.89
C GLN A 230 -5.01 -20.55 3.41
N ARG A 231 -4.27 -19.53 2.97
CA ARG A 231 -4.27 -19.05 1.57
C ARG A 231 -3.28 -19.79 0.69
N ALA A 232 -2.25 -20.39 1.29
CA ALA A 232 -1.17 -21.10 0.60
C ALA A 232 -0.66 -22.20 1.55
N PRO A 233 -1.36 -23.34 1.63
CA PRO A 233 -1.03 -24.38 2.60
C PRO A 233 0.28 -25.06 2.20
N ILE A 234 1.20 -25.15 3.17
CA ILE A 234 2.49 -25.83 3.04
C ILE A 234 2.73 -26.58 4.36
N ILE A 235 3.12 -27.84 4.26
CA ILE A 235 3.48 -28.67 5.42
C ILE A 235 4.95 -29.06 5.27
N LEU A 236 5.73 -28.80 6.31
CA LEU A 236 7.16 -29.11 6.38
C LEU A 236 7.40 -30.15 7.49
N GLY A 237 8.47 -30.94 7.35
CA GLY A 237 8.91 -31.88 8.37
C GLY A 237 9.63 -31.18 9.52
N LYS A 238 10.86 -31.62 9.82
CA LYS A 238 11.74 -30.95 10.79
C LYS A 238 12.47 -29.79 10.11
N VAL A 239 12.37 -28.60 10.67
CA VAL A 239 12.95 -27.36 10.12
C VAL A 239 13.85 -26.71 11.16
N ALA A 240 15.10 -26.47 10.78
CA ALA A 240 16.03 -25.63 11.50
C ALA A 240 16.31 -24.36 10.68
N THR A 241 16.26 -23.18 11.30
CA THR A 241 16.53 -21.90 10.64
C THR A 241 17.69 -21.18 11.30
N VAL A 242 18.53 -20.55 10.49
CA VAL A 242 19.55 -19.61 10.97
C VAL A 242 19.09 -18.21 10.57
N LEU A 243 18.82 -17.36 11.56
CA LEU A 243 18.22 -16.04 11.39
C LEU A 243 19.19 -14.95 11.85
N ASP A 244 19.45 -13.98 10.97
CA ASP A 244 20.31 -12.86 11.32
C ASP A 244 19.58 -11.83 12.21
N ALA A 245 20.27 -11.42 13.27
CA ALA A 245 19.93 -10.32 14.15
C ALA A 245 21.08 -9.31 14.33
N SER A 246 22.03 -9.29 13.40
CA SER A 246 23.13 -8.32 13.35
C SER A 246 22.63 -6.88 13.26
N TYR A 247 23.52 -5.91 13.50
CA TYR A 247 23.19 -4.49 13.37
C TYR A 247 22.61 -4.12 11.99
N SER A 248 23.06 -4.78 10.92
CA SER A 248 22.54 -4.55 9.56
C SER A 248 21.02 -4.81 9.43
N MET A 249 20.50 -5.70 10.28
CA MET A 249 19.08 -6.03 10.34
C MET A 249 18.21 -4.92 10.93
N SER A 250 18.83 -3.87 11.49
CA SER A 250 18.15 -2.63 11.88
C SER A 250 17.57 -1.86 10.68
N GLY A 251 18.05 -2.16 9.46
CA GLY A 251 17.57 -1.57 8.21
C GLY A 251 17.89 -0.09 8.04
N SER A 252 17.46 0.49 6.92
CA SER A 252 17.71 1.91 6.61
C SER A 252 16.81 2.85 7.42
N LEU A 253 17.16 4.15 7.44
CA LEU A 253 16.33 5.20 8.05
C LEU A 253 14.90 5.25 7.46
N GLU A 254 14.76 4.92 6.18
CA GLU A 254 13.47 4.84 5.49
C GLU A 254 12.69 3.56 5.81
N LYS A 255 13.39 2.43 5.95
CA LYS A 255 12.82 1.09 6.17
C LYS A 255 13.32 0.49 7.49
N LYS A 256 13.19 1.26 8.57
CA LYS A 256 13.65 0.84 9.91
C LYS A 256 13.06 -0.51 10.28
N ARG A 257 13.93 -1.41 10.75
CA ARG A 257 13.68 -2.76 11.27
C ARG A 257 13.05 -3.71 10.25
N ARG A 258 13.04 -3.35 8.96
CA ARG A 258 12.39 -4.16 7.94
C ARG A 258 13.02 -5.54 7.76
N PRO A 259 14.36 -5.68 7.64
CA PRO A 259 14.98 -6.99 7.55
C PRO A 259 14.67 -7.86 8.78
N LEU A 260 14.84 -7.31 9.99
CA LEU A 260 14.55 -8.03 11.23
C LEU A 260 13.08 -8.45 11.36
N GLY A 261 12.14 -7.57 10.98
CA GLY A 261 10.71 -7.89 11.01
C GLY A 261 10.31 -8.95 9.99
N VAL A 262 10.96 -9.00 8.83
CA VAL A 262 10.78 -10.09 7.86
C VAL A 262 11.33 -11.40 8.42
N ALA A 263 12.54 -11.40 8.97
CA ALA A 263 13.12 -12.60 9.60
C ALA A 263 12.23 -13.15 10.72
N LEU A 264 11.70 -12.27 11.58
CA LEU A 264 10.76 -12.64 12.63
C LEU A 264 9.46 -13.23 12.06
N ALA A 265 8.87 -12.59 11.04
CA ALA A 265 7.67 -13.11 10.38
C ALA A 265 7.91 -14.48 9.74
N VAL A 266 9.06 -14.67 9.09
CA VAL A 266 9.46 -15.95 8.50
C VAL A 266 9.61 -17.03 9.57
N SER A 267 10.22 -16.72 10.72
CA SER A 267 10.34 -17.64 11.84
C SER A 267 8.98 -18.18 12.28
N TYR A 268 8.00 -17.29 12.49
CA TYR A 268 6.64 -17.69 12.86
C TYR A 268 5.91 -18.48 11.77
N LEU A 269 6.13 -18.13 10.51
CA LEU A 269 5.54 -18.86 9.38
C LEU A 269 6.10 -20.29 9.30
N LEU A 270 7.42 -20.46 9.44
CA LEU A 270 8.09 -21.76 9.42
C LEU A 270 7.74 -22.59 10.65
N SER A 271 7.62 -21.97 11.81
CA SER A 271 7.13 -22.63 13.02
C SER A 271 5.70 -23.16 12.86
N ALA A 272 4.83 -22.44 12.13
CA ALA A 272 3.46 -22.85 11.90
C ALA A 272 3.30 -23.94 10.82
N THR A 273 4.28 -24.11 9.93
CA THR A 273 4.24 -25.13 8.86
C THR A 273 4.99 -26.41 9.21
N SER A 274 5.88 -26.39 10.19
CA SER A 274 6.77 -27.52 10.51
C SER A 274 6.23 -28.40 11.62
N GLN A 275 6.52 -29.70 11.52
CA GLN A 275 6.24 -30.68 12.59
C GLN A 275 7.16 -30.47 13.80
N ALA A 276 8.41 -30.07 13.55
CA ALA A 276 9.36 -29.65 14.59
C ALA A 276 10.14 -28.45 14.07
N TYR A 277 10.22 -27.40 14.89
CA TYR A 277 10.87 -26.14 14.54
C TYR A 277 11.96 -25.78 15.54
N GLN A 278 13.13 -25.41 15.04
CA GLN A 278 14.18 -24.81 15.84
C GLN A 278 14.75 -23.58 15.14
N ALA A 279 14.74 -22.44 15.83
CA ALA A 279 15.32 -21.20 15.34
C ALA A 279 16.66 -20.92 16.02
N PHE A 280 17.66 -20.59 15.23
CA PHE A 280 18.97 -20.19 15.67
C PHE A 280 19.23 -18.75 15.23
N TRP A 281 19.21 -17.84 16.19
CA TRP A 281 19.50 -16.43 15.91
C TRP A 281 20.99 -16.17 16.10
N THR A 282 21.56 -15.22 15.33
CA THR A 282 23.01 -14.87 15.43
C THR A 282 23.45 -14.43 16.83
N HIS A 283 22.49 -14.08 17.70
CA HIS A 283 22.70 -13.92 19.13
C HIS A 283 21.69 -14.76 19.90
N PRO A 284 22.07 -15.37 21.03
CA PRO A 284 21.15 -16.12 21.87
C PRO A 284 19.96 -15.26 22.29
N ILE A 285 18.76 -15.79 22.11
CA ILE A 285 17.52 -15.17 22.56
C ILE A 285 16.65 -16.19 23.27
N SER A 286 16.02 -15.75 24.37
CA SER A 286 15.05 -16.56 25.11
C SER A 286 13.65 -16.48 24.53
N ARG A 287 13.30 -15.36 23.89
CA ARG A 287 11.95 -15.07 23.38
C ARG A 287 12.03 -14.25 22.11
N GLU A 288 11.54 -14.80 20.99
CA GLU A 288 11.73 -14.20 19.66
C GLU A 288 11.17 -12.78 19.52
N LEU A 289 10.03 -12.45 20.16
CA LEU A 289 9.48 -11.10 20.08
C LEU A 289 10.34 -10.04 20.76
N LEU A 290 11.28 -10.44 21.62
CA LEU A 290 12.19 -9.53 22.31
C LEU A 290 13.47 -9.25 21.51
N ILE A 291 13.60 -9.82 20.30
CA ILE A 291 14.79 -9.64 19.46
C ILE A 291 15.06 -8.15 19.18
N GLN A 292 16.34 -7.81 19.11
CA GLN A 292 16.85 -6.50 18.72
C GLN A 292 18.03 -6.71 17.78
N ALA A 293 18.10 -5.88 16.74
CA ALA A 293 19.27 -5.83 15.87
C ALA A 293 20.46 -5.25 16.67
N ARG A 294 21.50 -6.04 16.88
CA ARG A 294 22.70 -5.65 17.62
C ARG A 294 23.92 -6.41 17.12
N GLY A 295 25.11 -5.93 17.49
CA GLY A 295 26.37 -6.64 17.24
C GLY A 295 26.79 -6.75 15.78
N GLN A 296 27.99 -7.29 15.59
CA GLN A 296 28.48 -7.74 14.28
C GLN A 296 27.91 -9.14 13.97
N THR A 297 27.76 -9.48 12.70
CA THR A 297 27.31 -10.81 12.25
C THR A 297 28.34 -11.87 12.67
N ALA A 298 28.15 -12.48 13.84
CA ALA A 298 29.01 -13.55 14.34
C ALA A 298 28.50 -14.91 13.87
N LEU A 299 28.52 -15.16 12.55
CA LEU A 299 28.18 -16.47 11.98
C LEU A 299 29.38 -17.45 11.95
N GLY A 300 30.53 -17.06 12.51
CA GLY A 300 31.78 -17.81 12.45
C GLY A 300 32.36 -18.26 13.80
N LYS A 301 31.64 -18.12 14.92
CA LYS A 301 32.04 -18.75 16.19
C LYS A 301 31.10 -19.93 16.42
N GLY A 302 31.64 -21.13 16.17
CA GLY A 302 30.91 -22.39 16.11
C GLY A 302 30.03 -22.67 17.32
N TYR A 303 28.97 -23.45 17.05
CA TYR A 303 28.21 -24.18 18.05
C TYR A 303 29.09 -25.19 18.80
#